data_AF-A0A517FMI7-F1
#
_entry.id   AF-A0A517FMI7-F1
#
_cell.length_a   1.000
_cell.length_b   1.000
_cell.length_c   1.000
_cell.angle_alpha   90.00
_cell.angle_beta   90.00
_cell.angle_gamma   90.00
#
_symmetry.space_group_name_H-M   'P 1'
#
loop_
_entity.id
_entity.type
_entity.pdbx_description
1 polymer ?
#
loop_
_entity_poly.entity_id
_entity_poly.type
_entity_poly.pdbx_seq_one_letter_code
_entity_poly.pdbx_strand_id
1 'polypeptide(L)'
;MKKKTEYSDAPKQVAESISLSERIEDFLPPPDRLIRKSEKVKITITLDCESVAFFKASAKKNNVKYQTMINEILSKYAERYKYTI
;
A
#
# COMPACT_ATOMS: atom_id res chain seq x y z
N MET A 1 27.57 10.02 -18.45
CA MET A 1 26.91 9.93 -19.77
C MET A 1 25.85 8.83 -19.68
N LYS A 2 24.57 9.10 -19.93
CA LYS A 2 23.51 8.09 -19.82
C LYS A 2 23.60 7.13 -21.02
N LYS A 3 23.76 5.82 -20.76
CA LYS A 3 23.69 4.80 -21.82
C LYS A 3 22.27 4.81 -22.40
N LYS A 4 22.16 4.91 -23.73
CA LYS A 4 20.89 4.81 -24.45
C LYS A 4 20.49 3.34 -24.45
N THR A 5 19.34 3.02 -23.87
CA THR A 5 18.75 1.68 -23.96
C THR A 5 18.13 1.56 -25.35
N GLU A 6 18.68 0.69 -26.19
CA GLU A 6 18.08 0.33 -27.46
C GLU A 6 17.17 -0.87 -27.22
N TYR A 7 15.86 -0.68 -27.39
CA TYR A 7 14.89 -1.76 -27.30
C TYR A 7 14.90 -2.52 -28.62
N SER A 8 15.15 -3.82 -28.57
CA SER A 8 15.02 -4.73 -29.72
C SER A 8 13.63 -5.36 -29.75
N ASP A 9 13.19 -5.78 -30.94
CA ASP A 9 11.91 -6.47 -31.11
C ASP A 9 11.83 -7.76 -30.27
N ALA A 10 10.61 -8.08 -29.84
CA ALA A 10 10.34 -9.28 -29.07
C ALA A 10 10.60 -10.55 -29.91
N PRO A 11 11.14 -11.63 -29.32
CA PRO A 11 11.29 -12.91 -29.99
C PRO A 11 9.96 -13.42 -30.57
N LYS A 12 10.01 -14.14 -31.70
CA LYS A 12 8.81 -14.60 -32.44
C LYS A 12 7.75 -15.29 -31.57
N GLN A 13 8.19 -16.15 -30.64
CA GLN A 13 7.30 -16.86 -29.71
C GLN A 13 6.52 -15.92 -28.78
N VAL A 14 7.10 -14.77 -28.41
CA VAL A 14 6.47 -13.76 -27.56
C VAL A 14 5.53 -12.87 -28.38
N ALA A 15 5.87 -12.59 -29.63
CA ALA A 15 4.98 -11.86 -30.53
C ALA A 15 3.70 -12.66 -30.86
N GLU A 16 3.84 -13.96 -31.11
CA GLU A 16 2.72 -14.87 -31.35
C GLU A 16 1.79 -14.97 -30.12
N SER A 17 2.35 -15.03 -28.90
CA SER A 17 1.56 -15.09 -27.67
C SER A 17 0.83 -13.78 -27.36
N ILE A 18 1.42 -12.62 -27.67
CA ILE A 18 0.73 -11.32 -27.57
C ILE A 18 -0.41 -11.23 -28.58
N SER A 19 -0.24 -11.75 -29.80
CA SER A 19 -1.30 -11.73 -30.82
C SER A 19 -2.52 -12.59 -30.45
N LEU A 20 -2.33 -13.62 -29.63
CA LEU A 20 -3.39 -14.50 -29.13
C LEU A 20 -3.99 -14.04 -27.80
N SER A 21 -3.46 -12.97 -27.21
CA SER A 21 -3.89 -12.47 -25.90
C SER A 21 -5.15 -11.61 -25.98
N GLU A 22 -5.93 -11.63 -24.90
CA GLU A 22 -7.10 -10.77 -24.75
C GLU A 22 -6.68 -9.36 -24.33
N ARG A 23 -7.14 -8.34 -25.07
CA ARG A 23 -6.78 -6.95 -24.79
C ARG A 23 -7.58 -6.43 -23.61
N ILE A 24 -6.90 -6.20 -22.49
CA ILE A 24 -7.48 -5.55 -21.31
C ILE A 24 -7.21 -4.04 -21.40
N GLU A 25 -8.22 -3.22 -21.08
CA GLU A 25 -8.04 -1.77 -20.99
C GLU A 25 -7.09 -1.41 -19.85
N ASP A 26 -6.26 -0.39 -20.05
CA ASP A 26 -5.33 0.08 -19.01
C ASP A 26 -6.12 0.68 -17.84
N PHE A 27 -6.33 -0.12 -16.81
CA PHE A 27 -7.06 0.24 -15.59
C PHE A 27 -6.13 0.80 -14.51
N LEU A 28 -4.81 0.79 -14.76
CA LEU A 28 -3.87 1.22 -13.75
C LEU A 28 -3.81 2.76 -13.73
N PRO A 29 -4.11 3.39 -12.59
CA PRO A 29 -3.92 4.82 -12.48
C PRO A 29 -2.43 5.15 -12.69
N PRO A 30 -2.10 6.35 -13.20
CA PRO A 30 -0.71 6.75 -13.35
C PRO A 30 0.06 6.63 -12.03
N PRO A 31 1.40 6.41 -12.04
CA PRO A 31 2.20 6.15 -10.84
C PRO A 31 1.96 7.15 -9.69
N ASP A 32 1.72 8.41 -10.01
CA ASP A 32 1.41 9.48 -9.04
C ASP A 32 0.07 9.28 -8.30
N ARG A 33 -0.88 8.57 -8.93
CA ARG A 33 -2.21 8.24 -8.41
C ARG A 33 -2.29 6.81 -7.85
N LEU A 34 -1.26 5.98 -8.05
CA LEU A 34 -1.14 4.66 -7.40
C LEU A 34 -0.97 4.77 -5.88
N ILE A 35 -0.64 5.97 -5.38
CA ILE A 35 -0.42 6.21 -3.96
C ILE A 35 -1.77 6.45 -3.27
N ARG A 36 -2.27 5.43 -2.56
CA ARG A 36 -3.31 5.61 -1.54
C ARG A 36 -2.74 6.43 -0.38
N LYS A 37 -2.69 7.76 -0.52
CA LYS A 37 -2.44 8.67 0.60
C LYS A 37 -3.75 8.82 1.35
N SER A 38 -3.95 8.05 2.42
CA SER A 38 -5.01 8.36 3.38
C SER A 38 -4.65 9.68 4.08
N GLU A 39 -5.60 10.62 4.07
CA GLU A 39 -5.46 11.84 4.85
C GLU A 39 -5.40 11.47 6.33
N LYS A 40 -4.40 12.03 7.04
CA LYS A 40 -4.21 11.78 8.47
C LYS A 40 -4.53 13.05 9.24
N VAL A 41 -5.49 12.96 10.15
CA VAL A 41 -5.83 14.04 11.08
C VAL A 41 -5.05 13.84 12.37
N LYS A 42 -4.37 14.88 12.84
CA LYS A 42 -3.71 14.86 14.16
C LYS A 42 -4.75 15.10 15.23
N ILE A 43 -4.82 14.19 16.19
CA ILE A 43 -5.68 14.30 17.38
C ILE A 43 -4.85 14.02 18.63
N THR A 44 -5.24 14.61 19.75
CA THR A 44 -4.68 14.31 21.07
C THR A 44 -5.61 13.32 21.76
N ILE A 45 -5.10 12.13 22.10
CA ILE A 45 -5.87 11.11 22.83
C ILE A 45 -5.00 10.59 23.98
N THR A 46 -5.62 10.23 25.10
CA THR A 46 -4.97 9.52 26.19
C THR A 46 -5.16 8.02 26.00
N LEU A 47 -4.09 7.24 26.14
CA LEU A 47 -4.10 5.78 26.05
C LEU A 47 -3.53 5.17 27.33
N ASP A 48 -3.98 3.97 27.65
CA ASP A 48 -3.45 3.20 28.78
C ASP A 48 -1.97 2.90 28.60
N CYS A 49 -1.22 2.97 29.71
CA CYS A 49 0.22 2.71 29.72
C CYS A 49 0.55 1.31 29.18
N GLU A 50 -0.25 0.31 29.57
CA GLU A 50 -0.10 -1.08 29.13
C GLU A 50 -0.30 -1.23 27.62
N SER A 51 -1.35 -0.59 27.06
CA SER A 51 -1.59 -0.57 25.62
C SER A 51 -0.40 0.02 24.86
N VAL A 52 0.13 1.16 25.33
CA VAL A 52 1.30 1.79 24.70
C VAL A 52 2.55 0.89 24.79
N ALA A 53 2.76 0.22 25.92
CA ALA A 53 3.89 -0.70 26.11
C ALA A 53 3.82 -1.89 25.13
N PHE A 54 2.63 -2.47 24.95
CA PHE A 54 2.38 -3.53 23.98
C PHE A 54 2.79 -3.11 22.55
N PHE A 55 2.29 -1.96 22.09
CA PHE A 55 2.59 -1.47 20.73
C PHE A 55 4.07 -1.12 20.55
N LYS A 56 4.75 -0.59 21.56
CA LYS A 56 6.21 -0.33 21.49
C LYS A 56 7.00 -1.64 21.33
N ALA A 57 6.63 -2.69 22.06
CA ALA A 57 7.28 -3.99 21.95
C ALA A 57 7.07 -4.62 20.56
N SER A 58 5.83 -4.61 20.06
CA SER A 58 5.51 -5.15 18.73
C SER A 58 6.16 -4.34 17.59
N ALA A 59 6.22 -3.02 17.73
CA ALA A 59 6.86 -2.12 16.79
C ALA A 59 8.36 -2.40 16.64
N LYS A 60 9.05 -2.63 17.76
CA LYS A 60 10.49 -2.98 17.77
C LYS A 60 10.75 -4.31 17.06
N LYS A 61 9.86 -5.30 17.21
CA LYS A 61 9.98 -6.61 16.55
C LYS A 61 9.79 -6.53 15.03
N ASN A 62 8.87 -5.69 14.57
CA ASN A 62 8.49 -5.61 13.15
C ASN A 62 9.16 -4.45 12.38
N ASN A 63 10.06 -3.70 13.03
CA ASN A 63 10.74 -2.53 12.47
C ASN A 63 9.78 -1.48 11.88
N VAL A 64 8.67 -1.23 12.59
CA VAL A 64 7.65 -0.23 12.23
C VAL A 64 7.46 0.77 13.36
N LYS A 65 6.86 1.93 13.08
CA LYS A 65 6.50 2.90 14.12
C LYS A 65 5.26 2.40 14.90
N TYR A 66 5.30 2.44 16.22
CA TYR A 66 4.16 2.03 17.08
C TYR A 66 2.88 2.82 16.78
N GLN A 67 3.02 4.10 16.40
CA GLN A 67 1.91 4.97 15.97
C GLN A 67 1.19 4.42 14.73
N THR A 68 1.93 3.82 13.79
CA THR A 68 1.34 3.20 12.61
C THR A 68 0.49 1.99 13.00
N MET A 69 0.96 1.18 13.95
CA MET A 69 0.21 0.02 14.42
C MET A 69 -1.10 0.41 15.12
N ILE A 70 -1.05 1.45 15.97
CA ILE A 70 -2.25 2.00 16.61
C ILE A 70 -3.24 2.48 15.56
N ASN A 71 -2.78 3.24 14.57
CA ASN A 71 -3.62 3.77 13.51
C ASN A 71 -4.28 2.65 12.66
N GLU A 72 -3.54 1.59 12.35
CA GLU A 72 -4.08 0.43 11.61
C GLU A 72 -5.20 -0.28 12.38
N ILE A 73 -5.06 -0.44 13.69
CA ILE A 73 -6.10 -1.05 14.52
C ILE A 73 -7.34 -0.17 14.56
N LEU A 74 -7.18 1.14 14.76
CA LEU A 74 -8.30 2.09 14.74
C LEU A 74 -9.00 2.09 13.38
N SER A 75 -8.25 2.05 12.28
CA SER A 75 -8.81 1.96 10.93
C SER A 75 -9.63 0.68 10.75
N LYS A 76 -9.08 -0.47 11.12
CA LYS A 76 -9.78 -1.77 11.02
C LYS A 76 -11.03 -1.83 11.88
N TYR A 77 -10.96 -1.27 13.09
CA TYR A 77 -12.11 -1.17 13.97
C TYR A 77 -13.19 -0.29 13.32
N ALA A 78 -12.84 0.90 12.83
CA ALA A 78 -13.78 1.78 12.14
C ALA A 78 -14.39 1.12 10.90
N GLU A 79 -13.59 0.45 10.06
CA GLU A 79 -14.07 -0.30 8.88
C GLU A 79 -15.07 -1.39 9.26
N ARG A 80 -14.80 -2.13 10.35
CA ARG A 80 -15.66 -3.22 10.82
C ARG A 80 -17.03 -2.73 11.25
N TYR A 81 -17.12 -1.56 11.88
CA TYR A 81 -18.36 -1.02 12.46
C TYR A 81 -19.01 0.09 11.64
N LYS A 82 -18.41 0.49 10.51
CA LYS A 82 -18.90 1.57 9.63
C LYS A 82 -20.33 1.38 9.14
N TYR A 83 -20.81 0.14 9.07
CA TYR A 83 -22.15 -0.22 8.55
C TYR A 83 -23.06 -0.85 9.62
N THR A 84 -22.64 -0.86 10.88
CA THR A 84 -23.45 -1.37 12.00
C THR A 84 -24.26 -0.26 12.68
N ILE A 85 -24.06 1.00 12.29
CA ILE A 85 -24.71 2.19 12.82
C ILE A 85 -25.57 2.82 11.73
#